data_AF-A0A0G4NGI9-F1
#
_entry.id   AF-A0A0G4NGI9-F1
#
_cell.length_a   1.000
_cell.length_b   1.000
_cell.length_c   1.000
_cell.angle_alpha   90.00
_cell.angle_beta   90.00
_cell.angle_gamma   90.00
#
_symmetry.space_group_name_H-M   'P 1'
#
loop_
_entity.id
_entity.type
_entity.pdbx_description
1 polymer ?
#
loop_
_entity_poly.entity_id
_entity_poly.type
_entity_poly.pdbx_seq_one_letter_code
_entity_poly.pdbx_strand_id
1 'polypeptide(L)'
;MSRITSMNNSNSKMRRHVNIRRCIETFGRHNTDEVLKQKPASIHATQEAAPIRAGPDTGSSEVQIAILTVKIRKLSQELNQNRGYKDIHNKRNLRLLCHRRQRLLRYMEKKERGSERWTNLLATLGLSPATWKEQISL
;
A
#
# COMPACT_ATOMS: atom_id res chain seq x y z
N MET A 1 -1.80 30.97 14.27
CA MET A 1 -2.37 30.09 13.22
C MET A 1 -1.71 28.70 13.16
N SER A 2 -0.37 28.58 13.20
CA SER A 2 0.35 27.30 13.04
C SER A 2 0.00 26.19 14.04
N ARG A 3 -0.38 26.54 15.28
CA ARG A 3 -0.71 25.55 16.32
C ARG A 3 -2.02 24.79 16.05
N ILE A 4 -3.00 25.47 15.44
CA ILE A 4 -4.33 24.92 15.11
C ILE A 4 -4.22 24.00 13.89
N THR A 5 -3.40 24.36 12.90
CA THR A 5 -3.17 23.55 11.69
C THR A 5 -2.12 22.47 11.86
N SER A 6 -1.44 22.41 13.01
CA SER A 6 -0.36 21.44 13.25
C SER A 6 -0.86 19.99 13.28
N MET A 7 -0.16 19.10 12.57
CA MET A 7 -0.48 17.66 12.55
C MET A 7 -0.31 16.98 13.91
N ASN A 8 0.57 17.49 14.76
CA ASN A 8 0.84 16.90 16.08
C ASN A 8 -0.39 16.93 17.00
N ASN A 9 -1.22 17.96 16.87
CA ASN A 9 -2.45 18.12 17.65
C ASN A 9 -3.68 17.46 16.99
N SER A 10 -3.50 16.76 15.86
CA SER A 10 -4.61 16.23 15.06
C SER A 10 -5.13 14.87 15.56
N ASN A 11 -6.36 14.51 15.16
CA ASN A 11 -6.99 13.23 15.50
C ASN A 11 -6.44 12.06 14.63
N SER A 12 -6.62 10.82 15.09
CA SER A 12 -6.31 9.58 14.36
C SER A 12 -6.94 9.53 12.96
N LYS A 13 -8.17 10.05 12.82
CA LYS A 13 -8.86 10.18 11.52
C LYS A 13 -8.09 11.08 10.56
N MET A 14 -7.59 12.22 11.05
CA MET A 14 -6.80 13.14 10.23
C MET A 14 -5.46 12.52 9.84
N ARG A 15 -4.75 11.90 10.79
CA ARG A 15 -3.52 11.14 10.51
C ARG A 15 -3.72 10.08 9.44
N ARG A 16 -4.87 9.38 9.45
CA ARG A 16 -5.22 8.41 8.40
C ARG A 16 -5.33 9.07 7.03
N HIS A 17 -6.00 10.20 6.91
CA HIS A 17 -6.13 10.90 5.62
C HIS A 17 -4.77 11.37 5.10
N VAL A 18 -3.91 11.90 5.98
CA VAL A 18 -2.55 12.30 5.61
C VAL A 18 -1.72 11.10 5.15
N ASN A 19 -1.78 9.98 5.87
CA ASN A 19 -1.07 8.77 5.47
C ASN A 19 -1.55 8.24 4.10
N ILE A 20 -2.85 8.33 3.81
CA ILE A 20 -3.39 7.94 2.49
C ILE A 20 -2.82 8.85 1.39
N ARG A 21 -2.81 10.18 1.60
CA ARG A 21 -2.20 11.12 0.65
C ARG A 21 -0.72 10.82 0.42
N ARG A 22 0.03 10.60 1.50
CA ARG A 22 1.44 10.20 1.42
C ARG A 22 1.62 8.91 0.62
N CYS A 23 0.79 7.89 0.83
CA CYS A 23 0.85 6.66 0.04
C CYS A 23 0.59 6.91 -1.45
N ILE A 24 -0.36 7.79 -1.80
CA ILE A 24 -0.67 8.15 -3.19
C ILE A 24 0.52 8.89 -3.81
N GLU A 25 1.09 9.87 -3.11
CA GLU A 25 2.23 10.65 -3.60
C GLU A 25 3.49 9.80 -3.79
N THR A 26 3.74 8.84 -2.88
CA THR A 26 4.94 8.00 -2.91
C THR A 26 4.83 6.84 -3.92
N PHE A 27 3.68 6.17 -4.02
CA PHE A 27 3.53 4.94 -4.81
C PHE A 27 2.61 5.09 -6.03
N GLY A 28 2.01 6.26 -6.22
CA GLY A 28 1.13 6.52 -7.35
C GLY A 28 1.90 6.52 -8.67
N ARG A 29 1.33 5.86 -9.67
CA ARG A 29 1.93 5.73 -11.02
C ARG A 29 2.24 7.07 -11.67
N HIS A 30 1.42 8.08 -11.36
CA HIS A 30 1.63 9.45 -11.80
C HIS A 30 2.97 10.07 -11.39
N ASN A 31 3.65 9.54 -10.35
CA ASN A 31 4.97 9.98 -9.93
C ASN A 31 6.04 8.90 -10.24
N THR A 32 5.71 7.62 -10.00
CA THR A 32 6.70 6.54 -10.17
C THR A 32 7.06 6.24 -11.61
N ASP A 33 6.17 6.53 -12.57
CA ASP A 33 6.40 6.23 -13.99
C ASP A 33 7.53 7.12 -14.59
N GLU A 34 7.82 8.27 -13.96
CA GLU A 34 8.90 9.19 -14.34
C GLU A 34 10.24 8.80 -13.69
N VAL A 35 10.21 8.38 -12.43
CA VAL A 35 11.41 8.11 -11.63
C VAL A 35 11.98 6.71 -11.86
N LEU A 36 11.11 5.71 -12.00
CA LEU A 36 11.51 4.30 -12.04
C LEU A 36 11.52 3.77 -13.47
N LYS A 37 12.46 2.86 -13.76
CA LYS A 37 12.52 2.24 -15.08
C LYS A 37 11.30 1.35 -15.28
N GLN A 38 10.61 1.61 -16.38
CA GLN A 38 9.46 0.83 -16.78
C GLN A 38 9.92 -0.53 -17.31
N LYS A 39 9.06 -1.54 -17.14
CA LYS A 39 9.31 -2.87 -17.68
C LYS A 39 9.37 -2.80 -19.22
N PRO A 40 10.31 -3.49 -19.88
CA PRO A 40 10.34 -3.54 -21.33
C PRO A 40 9.02 -4.11 -21.89
N ALA A 41 8.51 -3.49 -22.94
CA ALA A 41 7.33 -3.97 -23.65
C ALA A 41 7.58 -5.37 -24.24
N SER A 42 6.53 -6.17 -24.38
CA SER A 42 6.65 -7.45 -25.07
C SER A 42 6.97 -7.22 -26.55
N ILE A 43 7.74 -8.13 -27.16
CA ILE A 43 8.18 -8.07 -28.56
C ILE A 43 6.99 -7.90 -29.53
N HIS A 44 5.83 -8.45 -29.20
CA HIS A 44 4.60 -8.38 -29.99
C HIS A 44 3.62 -7.26 -29.57
N ALA A 45 4.03 -6.31 -28.73
CA ALA A 45 3.15 -5.23 -28.33
C ALA A 45 3.01 -4.22 -29.48
N THR A 46 1.81 -4.11 -30.05
CA THR A 46 1.43 -2.96 -30.87
C THR A 46 1.58 -1.70 -30.01
N GLN A 47 2.49 -0.81 -30.40
CA GLN A 47 2.75 0.42 -29.65
C GLN A 47 1.68 1.46 -29.99
N GLU A 48 0.52 1.34 -29.36
CA GLU A 48 -0.46 2.42 -29.33
C GLU A 48 -0.16 3.30 -28.12
N ALA A 49 -0.10 4.62 -28.34
CA ALA A 49 0.10 5.59 -27.27
C ALA A 49 -1.10 5.55 -26.33
N ALA A 50 -0.91 5.09 -25.10
CA ALA A 50 -1.96 5.08 -24.09
C ALA A 50 -2.42 6.53 -23.77
N PRO A 51 -3.72 6.75 -23.53
CA PRO A 51 -4.21 8.09 -23.18
C PRO A 51 -3.60 8.58 -21.86
N ILE A 52 -3.38 9.89 -21.79
CA ILE A 52 -2.88 10.54 -20.59
C ILE A 52 -3.93 10.40 -19.48
N ARG A 53 -3.46 10.13 -18.26
CA ARG A 53 -4.34 10.01 -17.10
C ARG A 53 -4.96 11.37 -16.77
N ALA A 54 -6.27 11.40 -16.55
CA ALA A 54 -6.99 12.63 -16.18
C ALA A 54 -6.71 13.10 -14.73
N GLY A 55 -6.16 12.24 -13.87
CA GLY A 55 -5.97 12.56 -12.46
C GLY A 55 -4.97 11.65 -11.74
N PRO A 56 -4.77 11.88 -10.43
CA PRO A 56 -3.81 11.14 -9.63
C PRO A 56 -4.22 9.66 -9.53
N ASP A 57 -3.22 8.80 -9.63
CA ASP A 57 -3.41 7.36 -9.48
C ASP A 57 -3.65 6.98 -8.01
N THR A 58 -4.91 6.67 -7.68
CA THR A 58 -5.33 6.21 -6.35
C THR A 58 -5.68 4.72 -6.30
N GLY A 59 -5.79 4.09 -7.46
CA GLY A 59 -6.38 2.76 -7.63
C GLY A 59 -5.36 1.65 -7.86
N SER A 60 -4.11 1.99 -8.12
CA SER A 60 -3.09 1.00 -8.41
C SER A 60 -2.81 0.04 -7.24
N SER A 61 -2.36 -1.17 -7.57
CA SER A 61 -2.09 -2.21 -6.57
C SER A 61 -1.06 -1.74 -5.55
N GLU A 62 -0.09 -0.94 -5.99
CA GLU A 62 0.97 -0.35 -5.18
C GLU A 62 0.41 0.53 -4.07
N VAL A 63 -0.43 1.50 -4.46
CA VAL A 63 -1.10 2.43 -3.54
C VAL A 63 -2.02 1.67 -2.58
N GLN A 64 -2.79 0.69 -3.09
CA GLN A 64 -3.66 -0.12 -2.25
C GLN A 64 -2.89 -0.93 -1.20
N ILE A 65 -1.76 -1.55 -1.58
CA ILE A 65 -0.89 -2.30 -0.66
C ILE A 65 -0.30 -1.39 0.41
N ALA A 66 0.16 -0.20 0.02
CA ALA A 66 0.71 0.79 0.94
C ALA A 66 -0.34 1.24 1.98
N ILE A 67 -1.56 1.58 1.53
CA ILE A 67 -2.67 1.97 2.40
C ILE A 67 -3.05 0.83 3.35
N LEU A 68 -3.13 -0.41 2.86
CA LEU A 68 -3.39 -1.57 3.71
C LEU A 68 -2.31 -1.77 4.76
N THR A 69 -1.04 -1.55 4.39
CA THR A 69 0.09 -1.67 5.32
C THR A 69 0.01 -0.66 6.46
N VAL A 70 -0.35 0.59 6.16
CA VAL A 70 -0.60 1.61 7.20
C VAL A 70 -1.75 1.20 8.12
N LYS A 71 -2.86 0.71 7.56
CA LYS A 71 -4.02 0.25 8.35
C LYS A 71 -3.67 -0.94 9.25
N ILE A 72 -2.96 -1.92 8.72
CA ILE A 72 -2.51 -3.11 9.46
C ILE A 72 -1.60 -2.69 10.62
N ARG A 73 -0.60 -1.82 10.37
CA ARG A 73 0.29 -1.30 11.42
C ARG A 73 -0.48 -0.60 12.52
N LYS A 74 -1.42 0.28 12.15
CA LYS A 74 -2.21 1.03 13.12
C LYS A 74 -3.11 0.12 13.97
N LEU A 75 -3.83 -0.80 13.34
CA LEU A 75 -4.72 -1.73 14.03
C LEU A 75 -3.95 -2.71 14.91
N SER A 76 -2.80 -3.21 14.44
CA SER A 76 -1.92 -4.07 15.23
C SER A 76 -1.40 -3.34 16.48
N GLN A 77 -0.99 -2.07 16.37
CA GLN A 77 -0.59 -1.26 17.52
C GLN A 77 -1.74 -1.08 18.51
N GLU A 78 -2.96 -0.81 18.04
CA GLU A 78 -4.14 -0.66 18.90
C GLU A 78 -4.50 -1.95 19.62
N LEU A 79 -4.41 -3.10 18.96
CA LEU A 79 -4.68 -4.41 19.57
C LEU A 79 -3.61 -4.82 20.60
N ASN A 80 -2.37 -4.38 20.43
CA ASN A 80 -1.30 -4.59 21.39
C ASN A 80 -1.41 -3.65 22.60
N GLN A 81 -2.17 -2.57 22.49
CA GLN A 81 -2.41 -1.59 23.53
C GLN A 81 -3.78 -1.81 24.20
N ASN A 82 -3.98 -1.25 25.40
CA ASN A 82 -5.29 -1.08 26.07
C ASN A 82 -6.27 -2.27 26.02
N ARG A 83 -5.96 -3.38 26.72
CA ARG A 83 -6.83 -4.59 26.80
C ARG A 83 -7.29 -5.12 25.42
N GLY A 84 -6.57 -4.83 24.33
CA GLY A 84 -6.91 -5.25 22.98
C GLY A 84 -6.95 -6.78 22.78
N TYR A 85 -6.40 -7.55 23.72
CA TYR A 85 -6.59 -9.01 23.75
C TYR A 85 -8.07 -9.43 23.85
N LYS A 86 -8.95 -8.57 24.39
CA LYS A 86 -10.40 -8.82 24.47
C LYS A 86 -11.14 -8.51 23.15
N ASP A 87 -10.53 -7.79 22.23
CA ASP A 87 -11.19 -7.33 21.01
C ASP A 87 -11.10 -8.37 19.89
N ILE A 88 -12.07 -9.30 19.88
CA ILE A 88 -12.13 -10.42 18.94
C ILE A 88 -12.48 -9.93 17.52
N HIS A 89 -13.34 -8.92 17.41
CA HIS A 89 -13.77 -8.38 16.12
C HIS A 89 -12.62 -7.71 15.38
N ASN A 90 -11.82 -6.90 16.07
CA ASN A 90 -10.68 -6.26 15.45
C ASN A 90 -9.53 -7.21 15.12
N LYS A 91 -9.35 -8.31 15.88
CA LYS A 91 -8.44 -9.41 15.48
C LYS A 91 -8.87 -10.05 14.15
N ARG A 92 -10.17 -10.31 13.97
CA ARG A 92 -10.72 -10.78 12.69
C ARG A 92 -10.47 -9.75 11.59
N ASN A 93 -10.73 -8.47 11.84
CA ASN A 93 -10.50 -7.40 10.87
C ASN A 93 -9.03 -7.30 10.46
N LEU A 94 -8.10 -7.43 11.41
CA LEU A 94 -6.66 -7.47 11.13
C LEU A 94 -6.30 -8.62 10.19
N ARG A 95 -6.82 -9.82 10.47
CA ARG A 95 -6.62 -11.01 9.61
C ARG A 95 -7.13 -10.78 8.19
N LEU A 96 -8.33 -10.22 8.05
CA LEU A 96 -8.92 -9.90 6.75
C LEU A 96 -8.09 -8.87 5.97
N LEU A 97 -7.54 -7.86 6.64
CA LEU A 97 -6.65 -6.87 6.02
C LEU A 97 -5.35 -7.52 5.52
N CYS A 98 -4.74 -8.39 6.32
CA CYS A 98 -3.55 -9.14 5.94
C CYS A 98 -3.81 -10.03 4.71
N HIS A 99 -4.91 -10.79 4.70
CA HIS A 99 -5.30 -11.63 3.55
C HIS A 99 -5.61 -10.82 2.30
N ARG A 100 -6.28 -9.66 2.44
CA ARG A 100 -6.52 -8.75 1.31
C ARG A 100 -5.21 -8.23 0.72
N ARG A 101 -4.25 -7.85 1.57
CA ARG A 101 -2.92 -7.41 1.12
C ARG A 101 -2.15 -8.55 0.44
N GLN A 102 -2.23 -9.76 0.98
CA GLN A 102 -1.62 -10.95 0.38
C GLN A 102 -2.14 -11.22 -1.04
N ARG A 103 -3.45 -11.11 -1.28
CA ARG A 103 -4.03 -11.27 -2.62
C ARG A 103 -3.49 -10.24 -3.61
N LEU A 104 -3.38 -8.98 -3.18
CA LEU A 104 -2.82 -7.91 -4.02
C LEU A 104 -1.33 -8.12 -4.32
N LEU A 105 -0.54 -8.55 -3.33
CA LEU A 105 0.88 -8.85 -3.52
C LEU A 105 1.08 -10.01 -4.50
N ARG A 106 0.31 -11.10 -4.38
CA ARG A 106 0.35 -12.23 -5.33
C ARG A 106 0.00 -11.79 -6.77
N TYR A 107 -1.02 -10.95 -6.91
CA TYR A 107 -1.41 -10.40 -8.21
C TYR A 107 -0.29 -9.53 -8.80
N MET A 108 0.26 -8.63 -7.99
CA MET A 108 1.29 -7.68 -8.42
C MET A 108 2.60 -8.40 -8.80
N GLU A 109 3.03 -9.40 -8.03
CA GLU A 109 4.20 -10.23 -8.33
C GLU A 109 4.08 -10.88 -9.73
N LYS A 110 2.90 -11.45 -10.05
CA LYS A 110 2.63 -12.05 -11.37
C LYS A 110 2.62 -11.01 -12.50
N LYS A 111 2.05 -9.84 -12.25
CA LYS A 111 1.88 -8.78 -13.27
C LYS A 111 3.21 -8.08 -13.60
N GLU A 112 3.93 -7.66 -12.56
CA GLU A 112 5.14 -6.87 -12.69
C GLU A 112 6.36 -7.75 -13.04
N ARG A 113 6.38 -9.05 -12.65
CA ARG A 113 7.50 -9.99 -12.87
C ARG A 113 8.86 -9.42 -12.42
N GLY A 114 8.91 -8.75 -11.27
CA GLY A 114 10.16 -8.22 -10.71
C GLY A 114 10.63 -6.89 -11.33
N SER A 115 9.71 -6.07 -11.84
CA SER A 115 10.03 -4.70 -12.25
C SER A 115 10.62 -3.88 -11.09
N GLU A 116 11.34 -2.79 -11.42
CA GLU A 116 11.90 -1.87 -10.42
C GLU A 116 10.80 -1.26 -9.52
N ARG A 117 9.58 -1.12 -10.04
CA ARG A 117 8.41 -0.68 -9.27
C ARG A 117 8.05 -1.66 -8.15
N TRP A 118 8.12 -2.96 -8.43
CA TRP A 118 7.88 -4.00 -7.43
C TRP A 118 8.95 -4.03 -6.35
N THR A 119 10.22 -3.99 -6.74
CA THR A 119 11.34 -4.03 -5.79
C THR A 119 11.36 -2.79 -4.90
N ASN A 120 11.10 -1.60 -5.47
CA ASN A 120 10.98 -0.36 -4.70
C ASN A 120 9.84 -0.41 -3.68
N LEU A 121 8.68 -0.97 -4.06
CA LEU A 121 7.56 -1.14 -3.13
C LEU A 121 7.94 -2.03 -1.95
N LEU A 122 8.56 -3.19 -2.21
CA LEU A 122 8.96 -4.13 -1.16
C LEU A 122 9.99 -3.51 -0.22
N ALA A 123 11.01 -2.85 -0.77
CA ALA A 123 12.07 -2.18 -0.01
C ALA A 123 11.51 -1.06 0.88
N THR A 124 10.65 -0.20 0.31
CA THR A 124 10.10 0.96 1.02
C THR A 124 9.13 0.54 2.13
N LEU A 125 8.29 -0.47 1.91
CA LEU A 125 7.30 -0.91 2.90
C LEU A 125 7.88 -1.92 3.91
N GLY A 126 9.02 -2.55 3.60
CA GLY A 126 9.64 -3.61 4.39
C GLY A 126 8.84 -4.92 4.33
N LEU A 127 8.38 -5.31 3.14
CA LEU A 127 7.56 -6.52 2.95
C LEU A 127 8.43 -7.71 2.55
N SER A 128 8.37 -8.77 3.35
CA SER A 128 9.09 -10.03 3.09
C SER A 128 8.19 -11.06 2.39
N PRO A 129 8.77 -12.05 1.67
CA PRO A 129 8.02 -13.10 0.98
C PRO A 129 7.02 -13.86 1.86
N ALA A 130 7.29 -13.98 3.17
CA ALA A 130 6.38 -14.57 4.15
C ALA A 130 4.99 -13.89 4.17
N THR A 131 4.92 -12.61 3.79
CA THR A 131 3.65 -11.86 3.80
C THR A 131 2.70 -12.22 2.65
N TRP A 132 3.15 -12.95 1.62
CA TRP A 132 2.25 -13.37 0.54
C TRP A 132 2.45 -14.79 0.02
N LYS A 133 3.64 -15.38 0.11
CA LYS A 133 3.90 -16.74 -0.39
C LYS A 133 3.23 -17.79 0.50
N GLU A 134 3.39 -17.67 1.81
CA GLU A 134 2.91 -18.64 2.78
C GLU A 134 1.47 -18.37 3.25
N GLN A 135 0.87 -19.35 3.93
CA GLN A 135 -0.43 -19.18 4.54
C GLN A 135 -0.30 -18.28 5.77
N ILE A 136 -1.01 -17.15 5.77
CA ILE A 136 -1.06 -16.27 6.96
C ILE A 136 -1.98 -16.92 7.99
N SER A 137 -1.37 -17.57 8.97
CA SER A 137 -2.00 -17.98 10.22
C SER A 137 -1.71 -16.91 11.28
N LEU A 138 -2.77 -16.40 11.91
CA LEU A 138 -2.74 -15.42 12.99
C LEU A 138 -3.49 -15.99 14.21
#